data_AF-K2GEB8-F1
#
_entry.id   AF-K2GEB8-F1
#
_cell.length_a   1.000
_cell.length_b   1.000
_cell.length_c   1.000
_cell.angle_alpha   90.00
_cell.angle_beta   90.00
_cell.angle_gamma   90.00
#
_symmetry.space_group_name_H-M   'P 1'
#
loop_
_entity.id
_entity.type
_entity.pdbx_description
1 polymer ?
#
loop_
_entity_poly.entity_id
_entity_poly.type
_entity_poly.pdbx_seq_one_letter_code
_entity_poly.pdbx_strand_id
1 'polypeptide(L)'
;MFQPVEMRDAFFKERILDIAGSVPENLAIVVKESKGGVLFLQGDSCLNESNGSKIINTLCIEAYQGNNTNRVFVVWRKPRNEKLIVVEHRGRDLFLEYQNF
;
A
#
# COMPACT_ATOMS: atom_id res chain seq x y z
N MET A 1 -20.47 19.46 10.69
CA MET A 1 -21.20 18.26 10.22
C MET A 1 -20.20 17.10 10.24
N PHE A 2 -20.35 16.14 11.16
CA PHE A 2 -19.41 15.01 11.26
C PHE A 2 -19.84 13.92 10.28
N GLN A 3 -18.98 13.55 9.33
CA GLN A 3 -19.24 12.42 8.45
C GLN A 3 -19.15 11.10 9.24
N PRO A 4 -20.03 10.12 8.95
CA PRO A 4 -19.95 8.77 9.51
C PRO A 4 -18.55 8.16 9.32
N VAL A 5 -18.09 7.36 10.27
CA VAL A 5 -16.75 6.73 10.23
C VAL A 5 -16.58 5.86 8.98
N GLU A 6 -17.62 5.14 8.58
CA GLU A 6 -17.62 4.29 7.37
C GLU A 6 -17.44 5.09 6.07
N MET A 7 -18.01 6.31 5.99
CA MET A 7 -17.79 7.19 4.83
C MET A 7 -16.36 7.72 4.76
N ARG A 8 -15.73 7.95 5.92
CA ARG A 8 -14.33 8.40 5.98
C ARG A 8 -13.39 7.32 5.46
N ASP A 9 -13.61 6.06 5.83
CA ASP A 9 -12.77 4.95 5.39
C ASP A 9 -12.94 4.66 3.89
N ALA A 10 -14.16 4.77 3.35
CA ALA A 10 -14.41 4.62 1.92
C ALA A 10 -13.71 5.73 1.10
N PHE A 11 -13.89 7.00 1.50
CA PHE A 11 -13.26 8.14 0.83
C PHE A 11 -11.73 8.09 0.93
N PHE A 12 -11.20 7.66 2.08
CA PHE A 12 -9.78 7.49 2.26
C PHE A 12 -9.21 6.40 1.37
N LYS A 13 -9.93 5.28 1.21
CA LYS A 13 -9.56 4.20 0.29
C LYS A 13 -9.55 4.68 -1.16
N GLU A 14 -10.54 5.46 -1.59
CA GLU A 14 -10.55 6.06 -2.94
C GLU A 14 -9.32 6.93 -3.18
N ARG A 15 -8.97 7.81 -2.22
CA ARG A 15 -7.75 8.62 -2.32
C ARG A 15 -6.46 7.79 -2.44
N ILE A 16 -6.37 6.66 -1.74
CA ILE A 16 -5.22 5.75 -1.88
C ILE A 16 -5.17 5.17 -3.29
N LEU A 17 -6.32 4.73 -3.83
CA LEU A 17 -6.41 4.18 -5.18
C LEU A 17 -6.08 5.24 -6.24
N ASP A 18 -6.52 6.48 -6.06
CA ASP A 18 -6.18 7.60 -6.96
C ASP A 18 -4.66 7.85 -7.02
N ILE A 19 -3.98 7.79 -5.86
CA ILE A 19 -2.52 7.95 -5.79
C ILE A 19 -1.79 6.75 -6.39
N ALA A 20 -2.29 5.53 -6.18
CA ALA A 20 -1.72 4.32 -6.75
C ALA A 20 -1.90 4.25 -8.28
N GLY A 21 -2.97 4.84 -8.81
CA GLY A 21 -3.26 4.87 -10.23
C GLY A 21 -3.60 3.47 -10.77
N SER A 22 -3.14 3.18 -11.99
CA SER A 22 -3.39 1.89 -12.64
C SER A 22 -2.52 0.79 -12.05
N VAL A 23 -3.14 -0.23 -11.46
CA VAL A 23 -2.45 -1.37 -10.84
C VAL A 23 -2.74 -2.64 -11.64
N PRO A 24 -1.87 -3.03 -12.60
CA PRO A 24 -2.00 -4.28 -13.33
C PRO A 24 -1.87 -5.50 -12.41
N GLU A 25 -2.23 -6.68 -12.92
CA GLU A 25 -2.05 -7.93 -12.19
C GLU A 25 -0.57 -8.12 -11.81
N ASN A 26 -0.34 -8.69 -10.62
CA ASN A 26 0.98 -8.89 -10.01
C ASN A 26 1.73 -7.61 -9.65
N LEU A 27 1.27 -6.41 -9.98
CA LEU A 27 1.89 -5.20 -9.47
C LEU A 27 1.39 -4.92 -8.05
N ALA A 28 2.33 -4.62 -7.16
CA ALA A 28 2.06 -4.04 -5.87
C ALA A 28 2.66 -2.64 -5.81
N ILE A 29 1.93 -1.70 -5.21
CA ILE A 29 2.29 -0.30 -5.08
C ILE A 29 2.24 0.07 -3.60
N VAL A 30 3.28 0.74 -3.12
CA VAL A 30 3.36 1.26 -1.76
C VAL A 30 2.96 2.73 -1.75
N VAL A 31 1.95 3.07 -0.95
CA VAL A 31 1.48 4.43 -0.72
C VAL A 31 1.69 4.76 0.75
N LYS A 32 2.30 5.90 1.07
CA LYS A 32 2.46 6.37 2.45
C LYS A 32 1.61 7.60 2.74
N GLU A 33 1.09 7.69 3.95
CA GLU A 33 0.48 8.88 4.51
C GLU A 33 1.48 9.57 5.43
N SER A 34 1.76 10.86 5.22
CA SER A 34 2.58 11.65 6.14
C SER A 34 1.81 11.99 7.42
N LYS A 35 2.53 12.46 8.46
CA LYS A 35 1.89 12.95 9.70
C LYS A 35 0.97 14.17 9.47
N GLY A 36 1.13 14.86 8.34
CA GLY A 36 0.24 15.94 7.89
C GLY A 36 -1.00 15.48 7.11
N GLY A 37 -1.23 14.17 6.95
CA GLY A 37 -2.39 13.63 6.23
C GLY A 37 -2.29 13.64 4.70
N VAL A 38 -1.08 13.86 4.17
CA VAL A 38 -0.81 13.87 2.72
C VAL A 38 -0.36 12.48 2.27
N LEU A 39 -0.93 11.98 1.18
CA LEU A 39 -0.60 10.69 0.60
C LEU A 39 0.48 10.84 -0.48
N PHE A 40 1.42 9.91 -0.54
CA PHE A 40 2.52 9.88 -1.50
C PHE A 40 2.75 8.47 -2.03
N LEU A 41 3.08 8.37 -3.31
CA LEU A 41 3.64 7.16 -3.89
C LEU A 41 5.05 6.95 -3.33
N GLN A 42 5.31 5.78 -2.73
CA GLN A 42 6.64 5.41 -2.27
C GLN A 42 7.41 4.62 -3.34
N GLY A 43 6.71 3.76 -4.08
CA GLY A 43 7.27 2.94 -5.15
C GLY A 43 6.40 1.72 -5.42
N ASP A 44 6.85 0.86 -6.33
CA ASP A 44 6.12 -0.31 -6.80
C ASP A 44 7.06 -1.47 -7.16
N SER A 45 6.51 -2.68 -7.28
CA SER A 45 7.23 -3.85 -7.76
C SER A 45 6.29 -4.99 -8.17
N CYS A 46 6.73 -5.79 -9.14
CA CYS A 46 6.01 -6.97 -9.63
C CYS A 46 6.23 -8.18 -8.70
N LEU A 47 5.17 -8.65 -8.07
CA LEU A 47 5.18 -9.76 -7.10
C LEU A 47 5.56 -11.13 -7.68
N ASN A 48 5.41 -11.31 -9.00
CA ASN A 48 5.81 -12.54 -9.70
C ASN A 48 7.32 -12.60 -10.00
N GLU A 49 8.04 -11.50 -9.80
CA GLU A 49 9.49 -11.50 -9.90
C GLU A 49 10.11 -12.10 -8.63
N SER A 50 11.26 -12.76 -8.79
CA SER A 50 11.97 -13.45 -7.70
C SER A 50 12.18 -12.60 -6.43
N ASN A 51 12.26 -11.27 -6.57
CA ASN A 51 12.48 -10.34 -5.47
C ASN A 51 11.32 -9.35 -5.25
N GLY A 52 10.20 -9.45 -5.97
CA GLY A 52 9.14 -8.44 -5.92
C GLY A 52 8.59 -8.23 -4.51
N SER A 53 8.26 -9.33 -3.84
CA SER A 53 7.84 -9.32 -2.43
C SER A 53 8.88 -8.64 -1.52
N LYS A 54 10.18 -8.95 -1.70
CA LYS A 54 11.26 -8.33 -0.92
C LYS A 54 11.37 -6.83 -1.17
N ILE A 55 11.21 -6.38 -2.42
CA ILE A 55 11.25 -4.97 -2.79
C ILE A 55 10.09 -4.20 -2.14
N ILE A 56 8.86 -4.70 -2.24
CA ILE A 56 7.69 -4.08 -1.60
C ILE A 56 7.90 -3.93 -0.09
N ASN A 57 8.47 -4.95 0.53
CA ASN A 57 8.74 -4.92 1.96
C ASN A 57 9.79 -3.86 2.32
N THR A 58 10.89 -3.80 1.57
CA THR A 58 11.90 -2.75 1.71
C THR A 58 11.28 -1.36 1.56
N LEU A 59 10.44 -1.14 0.55
CA LEU A 59 9.73 0.14 0.33
C LEU A 59 8.84 0.51 1.53
N CYS A 60 8.14 -0.46 2.12
CA CYS A 60 7.34 -0.23 3.32
C CYS A 60 8.19 0.20 4.52
N ILE A 61 9.36 -0.43 4.72
CA ILE A 61 10.30 -0.09 5.79
C ILE A 61 10.87 1.31 5.59
N GLU A 62 11.36 1.60 4.37
CA GLU A 62 11.90 2.90 4.00
C GLU A 62 10.87 4.03 4.18
N ALA A 63 9.60 3.76 3.85
CA ALA A 63 8.52 4.71 4.10
C ALA A 63 8.46 5.12 5.58
N TYR A 64 8.72 4.23 6.54
CA TYR A 64 8.71 4.54 7.98
C TYR A 64 10.00 5.15 8.53
N GLN A 65 11.12 5.06 7.81
CA GLN A 65 12.42 5.57 8.27
C GLN A 65 12.48 7.11 8.29
N GLY A 66 11.73 7.80 7.44
CA GLY A 66 11.73 9.26 7.34
C GLY A 66 11.12 10.03 8.52
N ASN A 67 10.66 9.37 9.59
CA ASN A 67 9.98 9.93 10.78
C ASN A 67 8.75 10.84 10.51
N ASN A 68 8.38 11.06 9.25
CA ASN A 68 7.21 11.81 8.78
C ASN A 68 6.20 10.89 8.09
N THR A 69 5.92 9.74 8.70
CA THR A 69 4.97 8.77 8.19
C THR A 69 4.01 8.40 9.30
N ASN A 70 2.72 8.46 9.00
CA ASN A 70 1.62 8.05 9.86
C ASN A 70 1.24 6.60 9.57
N ARG A 71 0.94 6.30 8.30
CA ARG A 71 0.46 4.99 7.83
C ARG A 71 1.09 4.65 6.49
N VAL A 72 1.22 3.35 6.21
CA VAL A 72 1.71 2.83 4.93
C VAL A 72 0.69 1.83 4.42
N PHE A 73 0.44 1.84 3.13
CA PHE A 73 -0.54 1.00 2.45
C PHE A 73 0.12 0.30 1.28
N VAL A 74 -0.26 -0.95 1.05
CA VAL A 74 0.09 -1.72 -0.14
C VAL A 74 -1.19 -1.90 -0.96
N VAL A 75 -1.17 -1.39 -2.18
CA VAL A 75 -2.22 -1.56 -3.18
C VAL A 75 -1.77 -2.60 -4.17
N TRP A 76 -2.56 -3.65 -4.38
CA TRP A 76 -2.18 -4.73 -5.28
C TRP A 76 -3.38 -5.41 -5.91
N ARG A 77 -3.12 -6.11 -7.00
CA ARG A 77 -4.12 -6.90 -7.72
C ARG A 77 -3.70 -8.36 -7.79
N LYS A 78 -4.50 -9.25 -7.19
CA LYS A 78 -4.32 -10.70 -7.32
C LYS A 78 -4.53 -11.12 -8.78
N PRO A 79 -3.79 -12.12 -9.27
CA PRO A 79 -4.10 -12.77 -10.55
C PRO A 79 -5.57 -13.21 -10.59
N ARG A 80 -6.27 -12.93 -11.69
CA ARG A 80 -7.68 -13.32 -11.90
C ARG A 80 -8.69 -12.62 -10.99
N ASN A 81 -8.28 -11.60 -10.23
CA ASN A 81 -9.18 -10.80 -9.42
C ASN A 81 -9.49 -9.48 -10.11
N GLU A 82 -10.76 -9.12 -10.19
CA GLU A 82 -11.19 -7.84 -10.76
C GLU A 82 -10.98 -6.68 -9.79
N LYS A 83 -10.91 -6.94 -8.48
CA LYS A 83 -10.86 -5.89 -7.46
C LYS A 83 -9.45 -5.64 -6.93
N LEU A 84 -9.09 -4.36 -6.86
CA LEU A 84 -7.89 -3.90 -6.17
C LEU A 84 -8.03 -4.10 -4.66
N ILE A 85 -6.95 -4.58 -4.06
CA ILE A 85 -6.84 -4.82 -2.62
C ILE A 85 -5.94 -3.71 -2.06
N VAL A 86 -6.42 -3.06 -1.00
CA VAL A 86 -5.66 -2.07 -0.24
C VAL A 86 -5.46 -2.66 1.16
N VAL A 87 -4.21 -2.82 1.58
CA VAL A 87 -3.85 -3.36 2.90
C VAL A 87 -2.99 -2.34 3.62
N GLU A 88 -3.30 -2.03 4.87
CA GLU A 88 -2.43 -1.22 5.72
C GLU A 88 -1.25 -2.07 6.21
N HIS A 89 -0.03 -1.62 5.96
CA HIS A 89 1.19 -2.23 6.49
C HIS A 89 1.45 -1.67 7.90
N ARG A 90 1.36 -2.51 8.94
CA ARG A 90 1.55 -2.09 10.33
C ARG A 90 2.90 -2.55 10.84
N GLY A 91 3.93 -1.75 10.63
CA GLY A 91 5.23 -1.97 11.27
C GLY A 91 6.43 -1.51 10.45
N ARG A 92 7.57 -1.42 11.15
CA ARG A 92 8.91 -1.31 10.57
C ARG A 92 9.55 -2.67 10.31
N ASP A 93 8.89 -3.74 10.75
CA ASP A 93 9.38 -5.11 10.66
C ASP A 93 8.87 -5.76 9.38
N LEU A 94 9.74 -6.55 8.73
CA LEU A 94 9.46 -7.24 7.48
C LEU A 94 8.21 -8.15 7.63
N PHE A 95 7.12 -7.84 6.93
CA PHE A 95 6.11 -8.87 6.61
C PHE A 95 6.42 -9.41 5.22
N LEU A 96 6.90 -10.66 5.15
CA LEU A 96 6.74 -11.60 4.04
C LEU A 96 7.52 -12.90 4.37
N GLU A 97 7.17 -13.56 5.46
CA GLU A 97 7.39 -15.01 5.52
C GLU A 97 6.20 -15.68 4.81
N TYR A 98 6.48 -16.16 3.60
CA TYR A 98 5.83 -17.30 2.94
C TYR A 98 4.33 -17.50 3.24
N GLN A 99 3.46 -16.91 2.42
CA GLN A 99 2.28 -17.65 1.97
C GLN A 99 2.27 -17.62 0.45
N ASN A 100 2.34 -18.81 -0.14
CA ASN A 100 2.41 -19.07 -1.57
C ASN A 100 1.46 -18.14 -2.35
N PHE A 101 2.05 -17.20 -3.09
CA PHE A 101 1.37 -16.42 -4.13
C PHE A 101 1.21 -17.27 -5.39
#